data_AF-A0AAU0WQ48-F1
#
_entry.id   AF-A0AAU0WQ48-F1
#
_cell.length_a   1.000
_cell.length_b   1.000
_cell.length_c   1.000
_cell.angle_alpha   90.00
_cell.angle_beta   90.00
_cell.angle_gamma   90.00
#
_symmetry.space_group_name_H-M   'P 1'
#
loop_
_entity.id
_entity.type
_entity.pdbx_description
1 polymer ?
#
loop_
_entity_poly.entity_id
_entity_poly.type
_entity_poly.pdbx_seq_one_letter_code
_entity_poly.pdbx_strand_id
1 'polypeptide(L)'
;MPLKTYGVLITRAVGVRREGAAETPHYQIHLTDDAGVHYRAAVNVLSQQQPADLLYLVDDDFKHPLTARLTGLTSGWNTLPPGPGGPNLDFVRGNLFDPAKLRVLPADRPGPDNDLADLLDHYVQRAVGDPRVLLYLFGERWGPETGVKDKVFGFLPGNGVHDIHMNQGNSGRFTSDDGVWQDGGLLIRLPGDGGNEERWVGIFLAFQSQAWHTDDVTGHTLPDVDTSRPAPGDQPVRVVAALVNPPGRAPEAETVTLLNASPAPVDLTGWRLLNRIGQASPVPAGPLAAGATLAVPLSDGAQLGNHGGEITLLDATGLKAHGVSYTAEQAAREGWWVVF
;
A
#
# COMPACT_ATOMS: atom_id res chain seq x y z
N MET A 1 -15.11 4.26 -14.33
CA MET A 1 -15.22 5.22 -13.22
C MET A 1 -14.48 4.61 -12.05
N PRO A 2 -13.91 5.42 -11.14
CA PRO A 2 -13.31 4.90 -9.91
C PRO A 2 -14.27 3.97 -9.16
N LEU A 3 -13.70 3.12 -8.30
CA LEU A 3 -14.42 2.06 -7.61
C LEU A 3 -15.63 2.62 -6.87
N LYS A 4 -16.80 1.99 -7.04
CA LYS A 4 -18.07 2.56 -6.54
C LYS A 4 -18.26 2.32 -5.06
N THR A 5 -17.73 1.21 -4.56
CA THR A 5 -17.86 0.78 -3.17
C THR A 5 -16.53 0.35 -2.59
N TYR A 6 -15.56 1.29 -2.59
CA TYR A 6 -14.26 1.07 -1.97
C TYR A 6 -14.35 0.95 -0.44
N GLY A 7 -13.56 0.04 0.12
CA GLY A 7 -13.45 -0.13 1.56
C GLY A 7 -12.55 -1.27 1.97
N VAL A 8 -12.70 -1.69 3.23
CA VAL A 8 -11.96 -2.81 3.81
C VAL A 8 -12.91 -3.83 4.45
N LEU A 9 -12.74 -5.10 4.09
CA LEU A 9 -13.41 -6.24 4.71
C LEU A 9 -12.53 -6.83 5.82
N ILE A 10 -13.03 -6.87 7.05
CA ILE A 10 -12.29 -7.39 8.21
C ILE A 10 -12.92 -8.71 8.67
N THR A 11 -12.24 -9.83 8.41
CA THR A 11 -12.83 -11.18 8.53
C THR A 11 -11.80 -12.22 8.95
N ARG A 12 -12.26 -13.46 9.15
CA ARG A 12 -11.40 -14.65 9.25
C ARG A 12 -11.53 -15.48 7.98
N ALA A 13 -10.44 -16.12 7.57
CA ALA A 13 -10.48 -17.12 6.51
C ALA A 13 -11.00 -18.45 7.06
N VAL A 14 -11.91 -19.09 6.32
CA VAL A 14 -12.48 -20.40 6.67
C VAL A 14 -12.23 -21.46 5.60
N GLY A 15 -11.76 -21.05 4.43
CA GLY A 15 -11.42 -21.95 3.34
C GLY A 15 -10.86 -21.19 2.15
N VAL A 16 -10.30 -21.93 1.19
CA VAL A 16 -9.72 -21.38 -0.03
C VAL A 16 -10.02 -22.28 -1.22
N ARG A 17 -9.99 -21.71 -2.43
CA ARG A 17 -10.04 -22.46 -3.68
C ARG A 17 -9.10 -21.81 -4.69
N ARG A 18 -8.18 -22.61 -5.23
CA ARG A 18 -7.35 -22.24 -6.37
C ARG A 18 -8.11 -22.52 -7.66
N GLU A 19 -8.33 -21.49 -8.47
CA GLU A 19 -8.80 -21.66 -9.85
C GLU A 19 -7.53 -21.77 -10.72
N GLY A 20 -7.29 -22.94 -11.32
CA GLY A 20 -6.11 -23.15 -12.18
C GLY A 20 -6.16 -22.35 -13.47
N ALA A 21 -5.03 -22.27 -14.20
CA ALA A 21 -4.85 -21.43 -15.38
C ALA A 21 -5.82 -21.66 -16.58
N ALA A 22 -6.67 -22.70 -16.55
CA ALA A 22 -7.63 -23.00 -17.61
C ALA A 22 -8.97 -22.22 -17.51
N GLU A 23 -9.25 -21.60 -16.35
CA GLU A 23 -10.47 -20.82 -16.07
C GLU A 23 -10.09 -19.45 -15.46
N THR A 24 -11.08 -18.64 -15.06
CA THR A 24 -10.87 -17.29 -14.51
C THR A 24 -9.81 -17.30 -13.39
N PRO A 25 -8.61 -16.75 -13.60
CA PRO A 25 -7.44 -17.03 -12.75
C PRO A 25 -7.47 -16.16 -11.49
N HIS A 26 -8.25 -16.61 -10.51
CA HIS A 26 -8.31 -16.00 -9.18
C HIS A 26 -7.93 -17.01 -8.10
N TYR A 27 -7.28 -16.50 -7.08
CA TYR A 27 -7.20 -17.16 -5.79
C TYR A 27 -8.44 -16.75 -4.97
N GLN A 28 -9.32 -17.72 -4.69
CA GLN A 28 -10.60 -17.46 -4.02
C GLN A 28 -10.46 -17.77 -2.52
N ILE A 29 -10.87 -16.82 -1.68
CA ILE A 29 -10.86 -17.00 -0.21
C ILE A 29 -12.30 -16.97 0.30
N HIS A 30 -12.68 -17.99 1.07
CA HIS A 30 -13.93 -18.02 1.82
C HIS A 30 -13.70 -17.38 3.19
N LEU A 31 -14.51 -16.39 3.50
CA LEU A 31 -14.36 -15.54 4.67
C LEU A 31 -15.65 -15.52 5.50
N THR A 32 -15.50 -15.29 6.80
CA THR A 32 -16.61 -15.02 7.73
C THR A 32 -16.30 -13.86 8.66
N ASP A 33 -17.28 -12.98 8.87
CA ASP A 33 -17.22 -11.96 9.94
C ASP A 33 -17.71 -12.51 11.29
N ASP A 34 -17.62 -11.68 12.34
CA ASP A 34 -18.06 -12.03 13.69
C ASP A 34 -19.58 -12.30 13.82
N ALA A 35 -20.38 -11.84 12.85
CA ALA A 35 -21.83 -12.09 12.79
C ALA A 35 -22.18 -13.38 12.02
N GLY A 36 -21.18 -14.10 11.50
CA GLY A 36 -21.37 -15.30 10.69
C GLY A 36 -21.80 -15.00 9.25
N VAL A 37 -21.67 -13.75 8.78
CA VAL A 37 -21.89 -13.41 7.39
C VAL A 37 -20.72 -13.93 6.57
N HIS A 38 -21.05 -14.64 5.48
CA HIS A 38 -20.06 -15.16 4.55
C HIS A 38 -19.72 -14.14 3.46
N TYR A 39 -18.45 -14.15 3.07
CA TYR A 39 -17.92 -13.36 1.98
C TYR A 39 -16.97 -14.20 1.13
N ARG A 40 -16.82 -13.81 -0.13
CA ARG A 40 -15.77 -14.33 -1.01
C ARG A 40 -14.83 -13.19 -1.40
N ALA A 41 -13.54 -13.40 -1.23
CA ALA A 41 -12.53 -12.56 -1.84
C ALA A 41 -12.01 -13.21 -3.12
N ALA A 42 -12.04 -12.46 -4.22
CA ALA A 42 -11.47 -12.88 -5.50
C ALA A 42 -10.18 -12.11 -5.74
N VAL A 43 -9.03 -12.72 -5.47
CA VAL A 43 -7.71 -12.11 -5.66
C VAL A 43 -7.20 -12.49 -7.05
N ASN A 44 -6.91 -11.52 -7.90
CA ASN A 44 -6.36 -11.76 -9.23
C ASN A 44 -4.98 -12.43 -9.12
N VAL A 45 -4.76 -13.51 -9.87
CA VAL A 45 -3.41 -14.10 -10.03
C VAL A 45 -2.85 -13.96 -11.45
N LEU A 46 -3.66 -13.49 -12.41
CA LEU A 46 -3.24 -13.22 -13.80
C LEU A 46 -3.98 -11.99 -14.35
N SER A 47 -3.29 -11.23 -15.21
CA SER A 47 -3.83 -10.09 -15.95
C SER A 47 -4.52 -10.51 -17.25
N GLN A 48 -5.51 -9.70 -17.66
CA GLN A 48 -6.13 -9.79 -18.99
C GLN A 48 -5.34 -9.02 -20.06
N GLN A 49 -4.33 -8.24 -19.68
CA GLN A 49 -3.41 -7.53 -20.58
C GLN A 49 -2.03 -8.19 -20.55
N GLN A 50 -1.22 -7.94 -21.58
CA GLN A 50 0.19 -8.34 -21.58
C GLN A 50 1.08 -7.22 -21.00
N PRO A 51 2.09 -7.54 -20.18
CA PRO A 51 2.43 -8.87 -19.67
C PRO A 51 1.37 -9.42 -18.70
N ALA A 52 1.04 -10.70 -18.84
CA ALA A 52 -0.06 -11.32 -18.07
C ALA A 52 0.28 -11.57 -16.59
N ASP A 53 1.56 -11.75 -16.27
CA ASP A 53 2.01 -11.96 -14.90
C ASP A 53 1.87 -10.69 -14.05
N LEU A 54 1.60 -10.85 -12.75
CA LEU A 54 1.48 -9.73 -11.82
C LEU A 54 2.81 -9.45 -11.12
N LEU A 55 2.93 -8.20 -10.68
CA LEU A 55 3.87 -7.79 -9.66
C LEU A 55 3.28 -8.13 -8.29
N TYR A 56 4.12 -8.64 -7.40
CA TYR A 56 3.75 -8.92 -6.01
C TYR A 56 4.85 -8.48 -5.04
N LEU A 57 4.43 -8.10 -3.83
CA LEU A 57 5.30 -7.92 -2.67
C LEU A 57 4.60 -8.53 -1.48
N VAL A 58 5.35 -9.32 -0.71
CA VAL A 58 4.97 -9.65 0.65
C VAL A 58 5.95 -9.00 1.60
N ASP A 59 5.42 -8.18 2.50
CA ASP A 59 6.14 -7.66 3.64
C ASP A 59 5.69 -8.45 4.88
N ASP A 60 6.51 -9.40 5.29
CA ASP A 60 6.20 -10.23 6.45
C ASP A 60 6.17 -9.43 7.76
N ASP A 61 6.80 -8.26 7.86
CA ASP A 61 6.85 -7.42 9.06
C ASP A 61 6.37 -6.00 8.73
N PHE A 62 5.17 -5.91 8.16
CA PHE A 62 4.60 -4.68 7.64
C PHE A 62 4.39 -3.64 8.74
N LYS A 63 5.29 -2.65 8.78
CA LYS A 63 5.26 -1.53 9.73
C LYS A 63 4.88 -0.25 9.03
N HIS A 64 3.63 0.15 9.21
CA HIS A 64 3.09 1.35 8.58
C HIS A 64 2.05 2.02 9.50
N PRO A 65 1.96 3.36 9.58
CA PRO A 65 0.98 4.06 10.41
C PRO A 65 -0.49 3.74 10.07
N LEU A 66 -0.73 3.16 8.89
CA LEU A 66 -2.05 2.69 8.45
C LEU A 66 -2.61 1.60 9.36
N THR A 67 -1.80 0.71 9.94
CA THR A 67 -2.30 -0.36 10.82
C THR A 67 -2.95 0.21 12.08
N ALA A 68 -2.39 1.30 12.63
CA ALA A 68 -3.00 2.02 13.74
C ALA A 68 -4.36 2.63 13.34
N ARG A 69 -4.50 3.13 12.10
CA ARG A 69 -5.74 3.73 11.57
C ARG A 69 -6.86 2.70 11.32
N LEU A 70 -6.52 1.41 11.26
CA LEU A 70 -7.49 0.31 11.20
C LEU A 70 -8.07 -0.04 12.58
N THR A 71 -7.45 0.44 13.66
CA THR A 71 -7.93 0.19 15.03
C THR A 71 -9.30 0.83 15.23
N GLY A 72 -10.24 0.06 15.79
CA GLY A 72 -11.61 0.50 16.05
C GLY A 72 -12.60 0.22 14.91
N LEU A 73 -12.13 -0.22 13.74
CA LEU A 73 -13.03 -0.78 12.72
C LEU A 73 -13.54 -2.14 13.18
N THR A 74 -14.82 -2.42 12.91
CA THR A 74 -15.47 -3.66 13.32
C THR A 74 -15.30 -4.75 12.26
N SER A 75 -15.43 -6.01 12.68
CA SER A 75 -15.51 -7.13 11.73
C SER A 75 -16.68 -6.93 10.76
N GLY A 76 -16.50 -7.40 9.52
CA GLY A 76 -17.40 -7.16 8.40
C GLY A 76 -16.87 -6.07 7.46
N TRP A 77 -17.76 -5.55 6.63
CA TRP A 77 -17.43 -4.54 5.62
C TRP A 77 -17.41 -3.13 6.22
N ASN A 78 -16.33 -2.38 5.96
CA ASN A 78 -16.19 -0.98 6.33
C ASN A 78 -15.99 -0.15 5.05
N THR A 79 -16.97 0.68 4.68
CA THR A 79 -16.81 1.63 3.58
C THR A 79 -15.85 2.74 3.97
N LEU A 80 -14.87 3.03 3.12
CA LEU A 80 -13.87 4.06 3.38
C LEU A 80 -14.11 5.27 2.48
N PRO A 81 -14.28 6.49 3.04
CA PRO A 81 -14.30 7.71 2.24
C PRO A 81 -12.99 7.87 1.46
N PRO A 82 -13.03 8.43 0.24
CA PRO A 82 -11.81 8.67 -0.52
C PRO A 82 -10.92 9.72 0.15
N GLY A 83 -9.61 9.56 -0.01
CA GLY A 83 -8.61 10.54 0.40
C GLY A 83 -7.63 10.07 1.49
N PRO A 84 -6.69 10.94 1.88
CA PRO A 84 -5.60 10.60 2.80
C PRO A 84 -6.04 10.45 4.26
N GLY A 85 -7.23 10.91 4.64
CA GLY A 85 -7.64 10.97 6.06
C GLY A 85 -7.89 9.60 6.71
N GLY A 86 -8.24 8.59 5.91
CA GLY A 86 -8.58 7.24 6.38
C GLY A 86 -7.44 6.23 6.28
N PRO A 87 -7.73 4.95 6.58
CA PRO A 87 -6.82 3.82 6.37
C PRO A 87 -6.81 3.34 4.91
N ASN A 88 -7.08 4.21 3.94
CA ASN A 88 -7.09 3.87 2.52
C ASN A 88 -5.66 3.50 2.05
N LEU A 89 -5.57 2.53 1.14
CA LEU A 89 -4.32 2.20 0.46
C LEU A 89 -4.14 3.09 -0.78
N ASP A 90 -2.90 3.54 -0.97
CA ASP A 90 -2.44 4.19 -2.19
C ASP A 90 -0.94 3.86 -2.34
N PHE A 91 -0.57 3.15 -3.40
CA PHE A 91 0.77 2.63 -3.62
C PHE A 91 1.73 3.74 -4.06
N VAL A 92 1.20 4.80 -4.67
CA VAL A 92 1.98 5.97 -5.12
C VAL A 92 2.11 6.99 -4.00
N ARG A 93 1.02 7.34 -3.30
CA ARG A 93 0.97 8.44 -2.31
C ARG A 93 1.11 7.98 -0.87
N GLY A 94 0.71 6.74 -0.59
CA GLY A 94 0.62 6.22 0.76
C GLY A 94 1.93 5.74 1.36
N ASN A 95 3.03 5.71 0.60
CA ASN A 95 4.36 5.24 1.06
C ASN A 95 4.33 3.87 1.75
N LEU A 96 3.45 2.98 1.29
CA LEU A 96 3.23 1.65 1.89
C LEU A 96 4.48 0.77 1.84
N PHE A 97 5.24 0.86 0.74
CA PHE A 97 6.44 0.07 0.50
C PHE A 97 7.30 0.74 -0.59
N ASP A 98 8.51 0.22 -0.80
CA ASP A 98 9.38 0.59 -1.92
C ASP A 98 8.96 -0.19 -3.18
N PRO A 99 8.47 0.47 -4.26
CA PRO A 99 8.05 -0.20 -5.48
C PRO A 99 9.13 -1.08 -6.12
N ALA A 100 10.41 -0.75 -5.93
CA ALA A 100 11.52 -1.54 -6.45
C ALA A 100 11.60 -2.95 -5.84
N LYS A 101 10.96 -3.19 -4.69
CA LYS A 101 10.91 -4.50 -4.03
C LYS A 101 9.87 -5.46 -4.62
N LEU A 102 8.93 -4.96 -5.43
CA LEU A 102 7.96 -5.80 -6.13
C LEU A 102 8.68 -6.77 -7.08
N ARG A 103 8.24 -8.02 -7.11
CA ARG A 103 8.79 -9.07 -7.97
C ARG A 103 7.71 -9.58 -8.92
N VAL A 104 8.12 -10.16 -10.05
CA VAL A 104 7.19 -10.84 -10.97
C VAL A 104 7.09 -12.29 -10.52
N LEU A 105 5.88 -12.81 -10.36
CA LEU A 105 5.63 -14.24 -10.29
C LEU A 105 4.66 -14.65 -11.40
N PRO A 106 4.84 -15.84 -11.99
CA PRO A 106 3.82 -16.43 -12.84
C PRO A 106 2.53 -16.66 -12.03
N ALA A 107 1.40 -16.69 -12.73
CA ALA A 107 0.11 -16.94 -12.08
C ALA A 107 -0.03 -18.34 -11.47
N ASP A 108 0.41 -19.36 -12.21
CA ASP A 108 0.26 -20.78 -11.88
C ASP A 108 1.40 -21.57 -12.57
N ARG A 109 2.20 -22.31 -11.81
CA ARG A 109 3.25 -23.19 -12.34
C ARG A 109 3.29 -24.52 -11.57
N PRO A 110 3.58 -25.64 -12.24
CA PRO A 110 3.78 -26.90 -11.53
C PRO A 110 4.97 -26.85 -10.57
N GLY A 111 4.78 -27.30 -9.34
CA GLY A 111 5.79 -27.34 -8.28
C GLY A 111 5.44 -26.37 -7.14
N PRO A 112 5.99 -26.55 -5.94
CA PRO A 112 5.66 -25.70 -4.79
C PRO A 112 6.42 -24.37 -4.82
N ASP A 113 5.80 -23.36 -4.23
CA ASP A 113 6.38 -22.04 -3.90
C ASP A 113 6.97 -21.32 -5.13
N ASN A 114 6.37 -21.50 -6.31
CA ASN A 114 6.94 -20.99 -7.56
C ASN A 114 5.98 -20.11 -8.38
N ASP A 115 4.76 -19.89 -7.87
CA ASP A 115 3.73 -19.04 -8.45
C ASP A 115 3.00 -18.18 -7.41
N LEU A 116 2.17 -17.24 -7.90
CA LEU A 116 1.44 -16.31 -7.05
C LEU A 116 0.35 -16.99 -6.21
N ALA A 117 -0.24 -18.08 -6.72
CA ALA A 117 -1.27 -18.82 -5.99
C ALA A 117 -0.68 -19.63 -4.82
N ASP A 118 0.51 -20.21 -4.96
CA ASP A 118 1.27 -20.84 -3.88
C ASP A 118 1.59 -19.85 -2.78
N LEU A 119 2.05 -18.65 -3.17
CA LEU A 119 2.36 -17.58 -2.24
C LEU A 119 1.12 -17.19 -1.43
N LEU A 120 -0.02 -16.97 -2.09
CA LEU A 120 -1.27 -16.66 -1.40
C LEU A 120 -1.75 -17.83 -0.52
N ASP A 121 -1.59 -19.07 -1.00
CA ASP A 121 -1.95 -20.27 -0.25
C ASP A 121 -1.14 -20.39 1.05
N HIS A 122 0.17 -20.16 1.01
CA HIS A 122 1.03 -20.17 2.19
C HIS A 122 0.50 -19.30 3.33
N TYR A 123 0.16 -18.04 3.04
CA TYR A 123 -0.30 -17.09 4.06
C TYR A 123 -1.75 -17.32 4.47
N VAL A 124 -2.64 -17.60 3.51
CA VAL A 124 -4.07 -17.72 3.79
C VAL A 124 -4.40 -19.05 4.48
N GLN A 125 -3.73 -20.15 4.14
CA GLN A 125 -3.91 -21.44 4.84
C GLN A 125 -3.51 -21.32 6.31
N ARG A 126 -2.45 -20.56 6.63
CA ARG A 126 -2.09 -20.26 8.02
C ARG A 126 -3.22 -19.54 8.75
N ALA A 127 -3.88 -18.58 8.09
CA ALA A 127 -5.02 -17.88 8.67
C ALA A 127 -6.26 -18.77 8.84
N VAL A 128 -6.51 -19.71 7.91
CA VAL A 128 -7.57 -20.73 8.05
C VAL A 128 -7.31 -21.62 9.28
N GLY A 129 -6.05 -21.96 9.55
CA GLY A 129 -5.64 -22.81 10.66
C GLY A 129 -5.63 -22.14 12.04
N ASP A 130 -5.69 -20.80 12.13
CA ASP A 130 -5.67 -20.06 13.40
C ASP A 130 -6.82 -19.03 13.46
N PRO A 131 -7.89 -19.29 14.22
CA PRO A 131 -9.06 -18.41 14.29
C PRO A 131 -8.76 -17.08 14.99
N ARG A 132 -7.55 -16.84 15.48
CA ARG A 132 -7.16 -15.53 16.03
C ARG A 132 -6.61 -14.59 14.95
N VAL A 133 -6.23 -15.11 13.78
CA VAL A 133 -5.71 -14.33 12.66
C VAL A 133 -6.86 -13.59 11.96
N LEU A 134 -6.69 -12.29 11.74
CA LEU A 134 -7.65 -11.48 10.98
C LEU A 134 -7.09 -11.11 9.62
N LEU A 135 -7.95 -11.13 8.60
CA LEU A 135 -7.68 -10.63 7.26
C LEU A 135 -8.38 -9.28 7.08
N TYR A 136 -7.66 -8.34 6.48
CA TYR A 136 -8.11 -7.02 6.07
C TYR A 136 -7.96 -6.94 4.55
N LEU A 137 -9.07 -7.01 3.83
CA LEU A 137 -9.07 -7.03 2.37
C LEU A 137 -9.60 -5.72 1.83
N PHE A 138 -8.72 -4.97 1.16
CA PHE A 138 -9.03 -3.70 0.54
C PHE A 138 -9.38 -3.90 -0.92
N GLY A 139 -10.41 -3.21 -1.40
CA GLY A 139 -10.87 -3.29 -2.77
C GLY A 139 -12.30 -2.80 -2.91
N GLU A 140 -13.00 -3.27 -3.96
CA GLU A 140 -14.41 -2.96 -4.19
C GLU A 140 -15.32 -4.09 -3.67
N ARG A 141 -16.40 -3.72 -2.98
CA ARG A 141 -17.42 -4.68 -2.56
C ARG A 141 -18.37 -5.02 -3.69
N TRP A 142 -18.77 -6.29 -3.77
CA TRP A 142 -19.96 -6.69 -4.51
C TRP A 142 -20.98 -7.37 -3.59
N GLY A 143 -22.24 -7.28 -3.96
CA GLY A 143 -23.35 -7.76 -3.15
C GLY A 143 -23.58 -6.95 -1.86
N PRO A 144 -24.40 -7.44 -0.92
CA PRO A 144 -25.06 -8.74 -0.96
C PRO A 144 -26.06 -8.89 -2.12
N GLU A 145 -25.98 -9.98 -2.86
CA GLU A 145 -26.84 -10.33 -3.98
C GLU A 145 -27.99 -11.21 -3.49
N THR A 146 -29.10 -10.58 -3.09
CA THR A 146 -30.27 -11.28 -2.55
C THR A 146 -30.78 -12.35 -3.51
N GLY A 147 -30.91 -13.60 -3.01
CA GLY A 147 -31.42 -14.73 -3.79
C GLY A 147 -30.40 -15.36 -4.76
N VAL A 148 -29.20 -14.80 -4.89
CA VAL A 148 -28.11 -15.32 -5.71
C VAL A 148 -27.09 -15.98 -4.81
N LYS A 149 -26.78 -17.26 -5.03
CA LYS A 149 -25.72 -17.96 -4.29
C LYS A 149 -24.35 -17.55 -4.81
N ASP A 150 -23.37 -17.49 -3.91
CA ASP A 150 -21.98 -17.42 -4.30
C ASP A 150 -21.61 -18.61 -5.21
N LYS A 151 -20.99 -18.32 -6.35
CA LYS A 151 -20.68 -19.32 -7.38
C LYS A 151 -19.54 -20.27 -7.01
N VAL A 152 -18.70 -19.91 -6.03
CA VAL A 152 -17.50 -20.68 -5.67
C VAL A 152 -17.72 -21.54 -4.43
N PHE A 153 -18.28 -20.94 -3.38
CA PHE A 153 -18.46 -21.53 -2.05
C PHE A 153 -19.92 -21.79 -1.69
N GLY A 154 -20.88 -21.33 -2.51
CA GLY A 154 -22.29 -21.75 -2.42
C GLY A 154 -23.11 -21.11 -1.29
N PHE A 155 -22.55 -20.16 -0.53
CA PHE A 155 -23.28 -19.43 0.51
C PHE A 155 -24.30 -18.43 -0.09
N LEU A 156 -25.30 -18.04 0.70
CA LEU A 156 -26.39 -17.13 0.28
C LEU A 156 -26.58 -16.05 1.36
N PRO A 157 -26.74 -14.76 1.00
CA PRO A 157 -26.55 -14.19 -0.34
C PRO A 157 -25.09 -14.20 -0.80
N GLY A 158 -24.85 -14.19 -2.10
CA GLY A 158 -23.53 -13.90 -2.66
C GLY A 158 -23.06 -12.53 -2.20
N ASN A 159 -21.83 -12.43 -1.73
CA ASN A 159 -21.29 -11.21 -1.15
C ASN A 159 -19.76 -11.32 -1.14
N GLY A 160 -19.04 -10.22 -1.33
CA GLY A 160 -17.59 -10.32 -1.38
C GLY A 160 -16.85 -9.05 -1.75
N VAL A 161 -15.58 -9.23 -2.04
CA VAL A 161 -14.63 -8.18 -2.41
C VAL A 161 -13.78 -8.62 -3.61
N HIS A 162 -13.48 -7.69 -4.50
CA HIS A 162 -12.58 -7.84 -5.66
C HIS A 162 -11.70 -6.59 -5.80
N ASP A 163 -10.94 -6.49 -6.89
CA ASP A 163 -10.01 -5.39 -7.17
C ASP A 163 -8.98 -5.20 -6.04
N ILE A 164 -8.46 -6.33 -5.55
CA ILE A 164 -7.48 -6.45 -4.46
C ILE A 164 -6.05 -6.32 -5.03
N HIS A 165 -5.82 -5.23 -5.76
CA HIS A 165 -4.55 -4.86 -6.37
C HIS A 165 -4.48 -3.33 -6.54
N MET A 166 -3.37 -2.78 -7.02
CA MET A 166 -3.27 -1.37 -7.37
C MET A 166 -4.38 -0.97 -8.35
N ASN A 167 -5.14 0.09 -8.05
CA ASN A 167 -6.33 0.54 -8.79
C ASN A 167 -6.13 1.96 -9.34
N GLN A 168 -4.92 2.21 -9.86
CA GLN A 168 -4.52 3.45 -10.51
C GLN A 168 -3.42 3.18 -11.54
N GLY A 169 -3.17 4.15 -12.42
CA GLY A 169 -2.17 4.03 -13.48
C GLY A 169 -2.52 3.00 -14.54
N ASN A 170 -3.80 2.64 -14.71
CA ASN A 170 -4.23 1.67 -15.71
C ASN A 170 -4.18 2.23 -17.14
N SER A 171 -4.18 1.32 -18.11
CA SER A 171 -4.16 1.66 -19.54
C SER A 171 -5.35 1.09 -20.31
N GLY A 172 -5.67 1.72 -21.44
CA GLY A 172 -6.72 1.28 -22.36
C GLY A 172 -8.10 1.30 -21.71
N ARG A 173 -8.85 0.20 -21.82
CA ARG A 173 -10.23 0.13 -21.29
C ARG A 173 -10.32 0.21 -19.77
N PHE A 174 -9.23 -0.06 -19.06
CA PHE A 174 -9.18 -0.12 -17.59
C PHE A 174 -8.83 1.21 -16.93
N THR A 175 -8.40 2.23 -17.71
CA THR A 175 -8.17 3.61 -17.20
C THR A 175 -9.40 4.19 -16.51
N SER A 176 -10.58 3.71 -16.92
CA SER A 176 -11.85 4.02 -16.27
C SER A 176 -11.82 3.75 -14.76
N ASP A 177 -11.10 2.72 -14.32
CA ASP A 177 -11.17 2.19 -12.95
C ASP A 177 -10.17 2.88 -12.02
N ASP A 178 -9.32 3.75 -12.58
CA ASP A 178 -8.33 4.53 -11.83
C ASP A 178 -8.98 5.47 -10.81
N GLY A 179 -8.24 5.68 -9.72
CA GLY A 179 -8.59 6.62 -8.67
C GLY A 179 -7.52 6.68 -7.59
N VAL A 180 -7.44 7.83 -6.92
CA VAL A 180 -6.53 8.02 -5.79
C VAL A 180 -7.11 7.44 -4.51
N TRP A 181 -6.26 6.93 -3.61
CA TRP A 181 -6.67 6.38 -2.30
C TRP A 181 -7.76 5.29 -2.38
N GLN A 182 -7.68 4.44 -3.39
CA GLN A 182 -8.58 3.30 -3.59
C GLN A 182 -7.86 2.02 -4.03
N ASP A 183 -6.54 1.93 -3.79
CA ASP A 183 -5.81 0.71 -4.12
C ASP A 183 -6.28 -0.45 -3.24
N GLY A 184 -6.24 -1.64 -3.80
CA GLY A 184 -6.51 -2.88 -3.11
C GLY A 184 -5.27 -3.51 -2.50
N GLY A 185 -5.49 -4.52 -1.68
CA GLY A 185 -4.43 -5.24 -0.99
C GLY A 185 -4.95 -6.13 0.13
N LEU A 186 -4.10 -7.01 0.63
CA LEU A 186 -4.42 -7.92 1.72
C LEU A 186 -3.45 -7.67 2.88
N LEU A 187 -3.98 -7.29 4.04
CA LEU A 187 -3.21 -7.30 5.28
C LEU A 187 -3.67 -8.46 6.17
N ILE A 188 -2.73 -9.12 6.81
CA ILE A 188 -2.98 -10.23 7.73
C ILE A 188 -2.43 -9.83 9.09
N ARG A 189 -3.32 -9.79 10.08
CA ARG A 189 -2.98 -9.48 11.46
C ARG A 189 -2.79 -10.78 12.23
N LEU A 190 -1.54 -11.07 12.54
CA LEU A 190 -1.14 -12.22 13.34
C LEU A 190 -1.15 -11.81 14.82
N PRO A 191 -1.90 -12.52 15.67
CA PRO A 191 -1.91 -12.20 17.10
C PRO A 191 -0.51 -12.37 17.69
N GLY A 192 -0.16 -11.52 18.66
CA GLY A 192 0.99 -11.77 19.51
C GLY A 192 0.80 -13.05 20.34
N ASP A 193 1.89 -13.74 20.66
CA ASP A 193 1.90 -14.92 21.51
C ASP A 193 2.96 -14.81 22.63
N GLY A 194 2.59 -15.18 23.86
CA GLY A 194 3.55 -15.45 24.94
C GLY A 194 4.58 -14.35 25.26
N GLY A 195 4.28 -13.07 24.98
CA GLY A 195 5.19 -11.93 25.17
C GLY A 195 5.67 -11.26 23.87
N ASN A 196 5.35 -11.81 22.70
CA ASN A 196 5.56 -11.16 21.41
C ASN A 196 4.44 -10.17 21.10
N GLU A 197 4.80 -9.09 20.41
CA GLU A 197 3.84 -8.11 19.91
C GLU A 197 3.02 -8.68 18.73
N GLU A 198 1.87 -8.06 18.48
CA GLU A 198 1.08 -8.30 17.27
C GLU A 198 1.92 -8.00 16.03
N ARG A 199 1.80 -8.83 15.00
CA ARG A 199 2.54 -8.67 13.75
C ARG A 199 1.59 -8.54 12.57
N TRP A 200 1.98 -7.72 11.61
CA TRP A 200 1.24 -7.50 10.37
C TRP A 200 2.03 -8.04 9.19
N VAL A 201 1.34 -8.76 8.30
CA VAL A 201 1.85 -9.12 6.97
C VAL A 201 1.08 -8.30 5.95
N GLY A 202 1.78 -7.64 5.03
CA GLY A 202 1.19 -6.92 3.91
C GLY A 202 1.45 -7.64 2.59
N ILE A 203 0.39 -7.89 1.82
CA ILE A 203 0.45 -8.50 0.49
C ILE A 203 -0.12 -7.51 -0.52
N PHE A 204 0.74 -7.05 -1.44
CA PHE A 204 0.44 -6.01 -2.41
C PHE A 204 0.65 -6.52 -3.82
N LEU A 205 -0.32 -6.27 -4.70
CA LEU A 205 -0.34 -6.73 -6.07
C LEU A 205 -0.49 -5.55 -7.02
N ALA A 206 0.20 -5.57 -8.15
CA ALA A 206 0.04 -4.59 -9.23
C ALA A 206 0.20 -5.28 -10.59
N PHE A 207 -0.43 -4.74 -11.63
CA PHE A 207 -0.20 -5.20 -12.99
C PHE A 207 1.08 -4.58 -13.54
N GLN A 208 1.85 -5.33 -14.33
CA GLN A 208 3.08 -4.83 -14.96
C GLN A 208 2.84 -3.66 -15.93
N SER A 209 1.62 -3.52 -16.45
CA SER A 209 1.23 -2.42 -17.35
C SER A 209 0.89 -1.12 -16.62
N GLN A 210 0.84 -1.11 -15.28
CA GLN A 210 0.44 0.07 -14.52
C GLN A 210 1.57 1.08 -14.35
N ALA A 211 1.21 2.34 -14.46
CA ALA A 211 2.08 3.49 -14.24
C ALA A 211 2.31 3.78 -12.75
N TRP A 212 3.52 4.20 -12.41
CA TRP A 212 3.94 4.57 -11.04
C TRP A 212 4.00 6.08 -10.80
N HIS A 213 3.74 6.86 -11.86
CA HIS A 213 3.48 8.29 -11.79
C HIS A 213 2.07 8.57 -12.31
N THR A 214 1.21 9.02 -11.40
CA THR A 214 -0.23 9.19 -11.64
C THR A 214 -0.71 10.55 -11.17
N ASP A 215 -1.73 11.09 -11.83
CA ASP A 215 -2.40 12.33 -11.48
C ASP A 215 -3.03 12.28 -10.08
N ASP A 216 -2.82 13.34 -9.28
CA ASP A 216 -3.20 13.42 -7.87
C ASP A 216 -4.71 13.58 -7.61
N VAL A 217 -5.51 13.71 -8.66
CA VAL A 217 -6.97 13.81 -8.55
C VAL A 217 -7.64 12.56 -9.10
N THR A 218 -7.17 12.09 -10.26
CA THR A 218 -7.83 11.03 -11.03
C THR A 218 -7.17 9.66 -10.89
N GLY A 219 -5.91 9.59 -10.47
CA GLY A 219 -5.13 8.35 -10.49
C GLY A 219 -4.74 7.89 -11.90
N HIS A 220 -5.04 8.68 -12.94
CA HIS A 220 -4.64 8.35 -14.31
C HIS A 220 -3.13 8.49 -14.49
N THR A 221 -2.57 7.71 -15.41
CA THR A 221 -1.19 7.84 -15.86
C THR A 221 -0.88 9.27 -16.31
N LEU A 222 0.21 9.86 -15.80
CA LEU A 222 0.65 11.19 -16.25
C LEU A 222 1.23 11.13 -17.67
N PRO A 223 0.86 12.06 -18.57
CA PRO A 223 1.45 12.12 -19.90
C PRO A 223 2.88 12.68 -19.85
N ASP A 224 3.70 12.32 -20.84
CA ASP A 224 5.02 12.91 -21.11
C ASP A 224 6.05 12.82 -19.97
N VAL A 225 5.89 11.87 -19.04
CA VAL A 225 6.86 11.54 -17.99
C VAL A 225 7.22 10.05 -18.04
N ASP A 226 8.38 9.68 -17.50
CA ASP A 226 8.68 8.27 -17.25
C ASP A 226 7.74 7.78 -16.15
N THR A 227 6.88 6.83 -16.51
CA THR A 227 5.87 6.25 -15.62
C THR A 227 6.24 4.83 -15.20
N SER A 228 7.43 4.37 -15.59
CA SER A 228 7.93 3.05 -15.21
C SER A 228 8.08 2.93 -13.70
N ARG A 229 7.97 1.70 -13.22
CA ARG A 229 8.25 1.39 -11.82
C ARG A 229 9.73 1.69 -11.53
N PRO A 230 10.05 2.46 -10.48
CA PRO A 230 11.43 2.70 -10.10
C PRO A 230 12.22 1.39 -9.94
N ALA A 231 13.41 1.30 -10.54
CA ALA A 231 14.31 0.19 -10.28
C ALA A 231 15.15 0.45 -9.01
N PRO A 232 15.74 -0.60 -8.41
CA PRO A 232 16.64 -0.43 -7.28
C PRO A 232 17.78 0.53 -7.61
N GLY A 233 17.84 1.67 -6.91
CA GLY A 233 18.89 2.68 -7.09
C GLY A 233 18.56 3.83 -8.04
N ASP A 234 17.38 3.82 -8.70
CA ASP A 234 16.98 4.88 -9.65
C ASP A 234 16.61 6.21 -8.98
N GLN A 235 16.45 6.22 -7.66
CA GLN A 235 16.06 7.40 -6.89
C GLN A 235 17.31 8.09 -6.34
N PRO A 236 17.84 9.13 -7.02
CA PRO A 236 19.14 9.69 -6.69
C PRO A 236 19.14 10.38 -5.32
N VAL A 237 18.04 11.04 -4.94
CA VAL A 237 17.90 11.72 -3.65
C VAL A 237 16.86 10.98 -2.81
N ARG A 238 17.25 10.56 -1.62
CA ARG A 238 16.43 9.72 -0.73
C ARG A 238 16.24 10.38 0.62
N VAL A 239 15.06 10.19 1.20
CA VAL A 239 14.80 10.49 2.61
C VAL A 239 15.39 9.35 3.45
N VAL A 240 16.36 9.65 4.31
CA VAL A 240 17.11 8.62 5.07
C VAL A 240 16.91 8.72 6.58
N ALA A 241 16.50 9.88 7.09
CA ALA A 241 16.14 10.04 8.49
C ALA A 241 15.19 11.22 8.69
N ALA A 242 14.47 11.23 9.81
CA ALA A 242 13.68 12.39 10.24
C ALA A 242 13.68 12.53 11.76
N LEU A 243 13.86 13.76 12.25
CA LEU A 243 13.57 14.17 13.62
C LEU A 243 12.09 14.55 13.67
N VAL A 244 11.25 13.55 13.95
CA VAL A 244 9.79 13.69 13.98
C VAL A 244 9.32 14.33 15.28
N ASN A 245 9.92 13.94 16.41
CA ASN A 245 9.53 14.38 17.76
C ASN A 245 10.69 15.19 18.39
N PRO A 246 10.93 16.44 17.96
CA PRO A 246 12.03 17.26 18.48
C PRO A 246 11.75 17.72 19.92
N PRO A 247 12.79 17.92 20.74
CA PRO A 247 12.59 18.41 22.10
C PRO A 247 12.17 19.89 22.09
N GLY A 248 11.26 20.26 22.98
CA GLY A 248 10.90 21.67 23.21
C GLY A 248 9.40 21.94 23.12
N ARG A 249 9.05 23.22 22.97
CA ARG A 249 7.65 23.66 22.85
C ARG A 249 7.32 23.90 21.39
N ALA A 250 6.03 23.76 21.06
CA ALA A 250 5.51 24.13 19.75
C ALA A 250 5.82 25.61 19.37
N PRO A 251 6.01 25.92 18.08
CA PRO A 251 6.05 24.97 16.96
C PRO A 251 7.27 24.06 17.04
N GLU A 252 7.03 22.76 16.83
CA GLU A 252 8.08 21.74 16.83
C GLU A 252 9.05 22.01 15.65
N ALA A 253 10.34 21.73 15.86
CA ALA A 253 11.37 21.94 14.86
C ALA A 253 11.66 20.63 14.11
N GLU A 254 10.64 20.04 13.49
CA GLU A 254 10.82 18.78 12.77
C GLU A 254 11.81 18.95 11.61
N THR A 255 12.65 17.94 11.38
CA THR A 255 13.71 18.02 10.38
C THR A 255 13.81 16.72 9.60
N VAL A 256 13.95 16.79 8.28
CA VAL A 256 14.15 15.63 7.40
C VAL A 256 15.57 15.63 6.86
N THR A 257 16.25 14.48 6.88
CA THR A 257 17.57 14.31 6.27
C THR A 257 17.43 13.66 4.91
N LEU A 258 17.91 14.37 3.89
CA LEU A 258 18.05 13.89 2.52
C LEU A 258 19.47 13.39 2.28
N LEU A 259 19.64 12.34 1.47
CA LEU A 259 20.91 11.84 0.96
C LEU A 259 20.88 11.84 -0.57
N ASN A 260 21.89 12.41 -1.21
CA ASN A 260 22.16 12.12 -2.62
C ASN A 260 22.98 10.83 -2.72
N ALA A 261 22.32 9.72 -3.07
CA ALA A 261 22.91 8.41 -3.25
C ALA A 261 23.50 8.18 -4.66
N SER A 262 23.41 9.18 -5.55
CA SER A 262 23.93 9.11 -6.91
C SER A 262 25.39 9.57 -7.00
N PRO A 263 26.12 9.21 -8.08
CA PRO A 263 27.50 9.64 -8.28
C PRO A 263 27.66 11.09 -8.79
N ALA A 264 26.56 11.83 -8.98
CA ALA A 264 26.56 13.17 -9.54
C ALA A 264 25.82 14.17 -8.61
N PRO A 265 26.17 15.46 -8.62
CA PRO A 265 25.38 16.47 -7.90
C PRO A 265 23.96 16.56 -8.47
N VAL A 266 22.97 16.77 -7.60
CA VAL A 266 21.55 16.98 -7.97
C VAL A 266 21.13 18.37 -7.54
N ASP A 267 20.53 19.14 -8.44
CA ASP A 267 19.95 20.44 -8.10
C ASP A 267 18.57 20.27 -7.44
N LEU A 268 18.46 20.72 -6.18
CA LEU A 268 17.24 20.65 -5.39
C LEU A 268 16.33 21.88 -5.55
N THR A 269 16.66 22.79 -6.47
CA THR A 269 15.83 23.97 -6.74
C THR A 269 14.41 23.58 -7.11
N GLY A 270 13.43 24.07 -6.33
CA GLY A 270 12.00 23.78 -6.54
C GLY A 270 11.49 22.48 -5.92
N TRP A 271 12.35 21.67 -5.29
CA TRP A 271 11.95 20.44 -4.61
C TRP A 271 11.16 20.71 -3.33
N ARG A 272 10.31 19.77 -2.93
CA ARG A 272 9.40 19.93 -1.78
C ARG A 272 9.26 18.65 -0.98
N LEU A 273 9.09 18.77 0.32
CA LEU A 273 8.67 17.71 1.22
C LEU A 273 7.19 17.85 1.51
N LEU A 274 6.44 16.75 1.45
CA LEU A 274 5.02 16.66 1.77
C LEU A 274 4.81 15.70 2.92
N ASN A 275 3.86 16.03 3.80
CA ASN A 275 3.27 15.05 4.71
C ASN A 275 2.06 14.34 4.06
N ARG A 276 1.48 13.35 4.74
CA ARG A 276 0.35 12.55 4.23
C ARG A 276 -0.84 13.39 3.72
N ILE A 277 -1.17 14.49 4.38
CA ILE A 277 -2.32 15.34 4.01
C ILE A 277 -1.97 16.39 2.95
N GLY A 278 -0.76 16.34 2.39
CA GLY A 278 -0.33 17.21 1.29
C GLY A 278 0.17 18.59 1.74
N GLN A 279 0.36 18.83 3.03
CA GLN A 279 1.04 20.04 3.49
C GLN A 279 2.50 19.96 3.07
N ALA A 280 3.01 21.04 2.48
CA ALA A 280 4.28 21.04 1.79
C ALA A 280 5.25 22.05 2.39
N SER A 281 6.51 21.65 2.52
CA SER A 281 7.64 22.49 2.92
C SER A 281 8.70 22.50 1.80
N PRO A 282 9.27 23.66 1.46
CA PRO A 282 10.31 23.75 0.45
C PRO A 282 11.61 23.11 0.91
N VAL A 283 12.31 22.46 -0.02
CA VAL A 283 13.71 22.03 0.19
C VAL A 283 14.64 23.20 -0.17
N PRO A 284 15.72 23.46 0.60
CA PRO A 284 16.71 24.46 0.24
C PRO A 284 17.24 24.27 -1.19
N ALA A 285 17.15 25.32 -2.00
CA ALA A 285 17.59 25.30 -3.38
C ALA A 285 19.12 25.19 -3.51
N GLY A 286 19.57 24.61 -4.61
CA GLY A 286 20.99 24.47 -4.94
C GLY A 286 21.45 23.01 -5.04
N PRO A 287 22.72 22.80 -5.41
CA PRO A 287 23.25 21.47 -5.66
C PRO A 287 23.51 20.71 -4.35
N LEU A 288 22.96 19.51 -4.24
CA LEU A 288 23.38 18.51 -3.27
C LEU A 288 24.45 17.62 -3.92
N ALA A 289 25.69 17.74 -3.44
CA ALA A 289 26.82 16.96 -3.96
C ALA A 289 26.59 15.45 -3.84
N ALA A 290 27.27 14.67 -4.69
CA ALA A 290 27.25 13.21 -4.64
C ALA A 290 27.67 12.70 -3.25
N GLY A 291 26.89 11.78 -2.66
CA GLY A 291 27.11 11.23 -1.32
C GLY A 291 26.87 12.20 -0.16
N ALA A 292 26.47 13.45 -0.43
CA ALA A 292 26.21 14.43 0.62
C ALA A 292 24.80 14.29 1.19
N THR A 293 24.66 14.71 2.45
CA THR A 293 23.37 14.81 3.13
C THR A 293 22.95 16.26 3.35
N LEU A 294 21.65 16.51 3.33
CA LEU A 294 21.04 17.80 3.65
C LEU A 294 19.99 17.63 4.74
N ALA A 295 20.14 18.34 5.85
CA ALA A 295 19.08 18.47 6.85
C ALA A 295 18.14 19.60 6.44
N VAL A 296 16.85 19.29 6.35
CA VAL A 296 15.78 20.18 5.89
C VAL A 296 14.80 20.39 7.05
N PRO A 297 14.89 21.51 7.78
CA PRO A 297 13.88 21.89 8.76
C PRO A 297 12.54 22.11 8.06
N LEU A 298 11.46 21.56 8.59
CA LEU A 298 10.13 21.80 8.04
C LEU A 298 9.67 23.23 8.34
N SER A 299 8.89 23.77 7.40
CA SER A 299 8.36 25.13 7.42
C SER A 299 6.97 25.19 6.77
N ASP A 300 6.41 26.39 6.67
CA ASP A 300 5.17 26.67 5.93
C ASP A 300 3.95 25.84 6.38
N GLY A 301 3.95 25.44 7.67
CA GLY A 301 2.87 24.70 8.29
C GLY A 301 2.86 23.20 8.00
N ALA A 302 3.84 22.66 7.27
CA ALA A 302 4.05 21.22 7.18
C ALA A 302 4.58 20.70 8.52
N GLN A 303 3.98 19.62 9.02
CA GLN A 303 4.30 19.00 10.30
C GLN A 303 4.38 17.48 10.17
N LEU A 304 5.18 16.86 11.02
CA LEU A 304 5.28 15.41 11.15
C LEU A 304 4.60 14.98 12.44
N GLY A 305 3.53 14.21 12.34
CA GLY A 305 2.78 13.77 13.52
C GLY A 305 3.57 12.76 14.35
N ASN A 306 3.60 12.94 15.67
CA ASN A 306 4.21 12.01 16.64
C ASN A 306 3.46 10.67 16.77
N HIS A 307 2.33 10.52 16.08
CA HIS A 307 1.50 9.31 16.06
C HIS A 307 1.72 8.45 14.80
N GLY A 308 2.83 8.67 14.11
CA GLY A 308 3.12 8.04 12.83
C GLY A 308 2.64 8.87 11.64
N GLY A 309 3.32 8.72 10.52
CA GLY A 309 3.09 9.54 9.34
C GLY A 309 3.89 9.09 8.13
N GLU A 310 3.78 9.87 7.08
CA GLU A 310 4.37 9.61 5.77
C GLU A 310 5.07 10.90 5.31
N ILE A 311 6.26 10.75 4.75
CA ILE A 311 7.09 11.84 4.24
C ILE A 311 7.36 11.56 2.77
N THR A 312 6.91 12.46 1.89
CA THR A 312 7.07 12.35 0.45
C THR A 312 7.99 13.46 -0.04
N LEU A 313 9.00 13.11 -0.83
CA LEU A 313 9.88 14.06 -1.52
C LEU A 313 9.42 14.20 -2.97
N LEU A 314 9.09 15.42 -3.36
CA LEU A 314 8.79 15.79 -4.74
C LEU A 314 9.97 16.53 -5.37
N ASP A 315 10.22 16.25 -6.64
CA ASP A 315 11.16 17.01 -7.45
C ASP A 315 10.58 18.36 -7.90
N ALA A 316 11.38 19.12 -8.67
CA ALA A 316 11.00 20.43 -9.18
C ALA A 316 9.79 20.42 -10.12
N THR A 317 9.45 19.26 -10.70
CA THR A 317 8.29 19.06 -11.59
C THR A 317 7.04 18.62 -10.84
N GLY A 318 7.18 18.32 -9.54
CA GLY A 318 6.09 17.81 -8.70
C GLY A 318 5.97 16.28 -8.74
N LEU A 319 6.88 15.57 -9.41
CA LEU A 319 6.90 14.11 -9.40
C LEU A 319 7.52 13.59 -8.11
N LYS A 320 6.99 12.47 -7.61
CA LYS A 320 7.54 11.80 -6.43
C LYS A 320 8.93 11.24 -6.71
N ALA A 321 9.94 11.82 -6.09
CA ALA A 321 11.32 11.35 -6.16
C ALA A 321 11.61 10.23 -5.13
N HIS A 322 11.06 10.33 -3.92
CA HIS A 322 11.21 9.34 -2.86
C HIS A 322 10.08 9.47 -1.83
N GLY A 323 9.88 8.47 -0.99
CA GLY A 323 8.98 8.60 0.15
C GLY A 323 9.19 7.50 1.19
N VAL A 324 8.82 7.80 2.43
CA VAL A 324 8.96 6.90 3.58
C VAL A 324 7.75 7.04 4.50
N SER A 325 7.56 6.06 5.37
CA SER A 325 6.55 6.07 6.43
C SER A 325 7.19 5.73 7.77
N TYR A 326 6.60 6.21 8.86
CA TYR A 326 7.02 5.86 10.21
C TYR A 326 5.80 5.65 11.12
N THR A 327 5.93 4.79 12.12
CA THR A 327 4.88 4.49 13.11
C THR A 327 4.97 5.40 14.34
N ALA A 328 3.92 5.42 15.15
CA ALA A 328 3.94 6.11 16.45
C ALA A 328 5.07 5.60 17.36
N GLU A 329 5.35 4.29 17.32
CA GLU A 329 6.42 3.68 18.10
C GLU A 329 7.80 4.20 17.67
N GLN A 330 8.05 4.31 16.37
CA GLN A 330 9.30 4.87 15.84
C GLN A 330 9.46 6.35 16.23
N ALA A 331 8.37 7.12 16.27
CA ALA A 331 8.37 8.53 16.67
C ALA A 331 8.30 8.76 18.19
N ALA A 332 8.15 7.71 19.01
CA ALA A 332 7.84 7.86 20.43
C ALA A 332 8.95 8.52 21.26
N ARG A 333 10.21 8.42 20.81
CA ARG A 333 11.39 8.87 21.55
C ARG A 333 11.71 10.33 21.19
N GLU A 334 11.36 11.25 22.08
CA GLU A 334 11.68 12.68 21.93
C GLU A 334 13.19 12.90 21.73
N GLY A 335 13.55 13.73 20.76
CA GLY A 335 14.92 14.06 20.38
C GLY A 335 15.69 12.97 19.63
N TRP A 336 15.08 11.81 19.37
CA TRP A 336 15.68 10.75 18.57
C TRP A 336 15.25 10.84 17.11
N TRP A 337 16.18 10.50 16.22
CA TRP A 337 15.92 10.41 14.79
C TRP A 337 15.31 9.06 14.45
N VAL A 338 14.25 9.08 13.64
CA VAL A 338 13.77 7.91 12.89
C VAL A 338 14.72 7.71 11.71
N VAL A 339 15.20 6.48 11.49
CA VAL A 339 16.10 6.11 10.38
C VAL A 339 15.37 5.13 9.46
N PHE A 340 15.52 5.31 8.15
CA PHE A 340 14.82 4.56 7.10
C PHE A 340 15.76 3.70 6.25
#